data_AF-A0A2E9Z4X9-F1
#
_entry.id   AF-A0A2E9Z4X9-F1
#
_cell.length_a   1.000
_cell.length_b   1.000
_cell.length_c   1.000
_cell.angle_alpha   90.00
_cell.angle_beta   90.00
_cell.angle_gamma   90.00
#
_symmetry.space_group_name_H-M   'P 1'
#
loop_
_entity.id
_entity.type
_entity.pdbx_description
1 polymer ?
#
loop_
_entity_poly.entity_id
_entity_poly.type
_entity_poly.pdbx_seq_one_letter_code
_entity_poly.pdbx_strand_id
1 'polypeptide(L)'
;MADSNSPPNVSYERPFYAQTRFLFVALLLAAVYSYGWRVTEIEPGELVRDIHLVKPLVRDLLHPDLLTFETEKESANAFFVLSSQQSQVPPLKNTDSGPSFVLSKHTGQTGDSINVSGKGFRPHANGTIAWFNSIEQEYPLGSFATDADGNFHREIIVPPSAKGSTQTVRAVLEWQTGEWRVSDTLKLTMDKMTETVFLALMATTFSIFVAAPLSFLGARNLMTGNLTNTAVYYTIRTIFNVLRSVEPLIMAILFAVWVGIGPFAGVMALAIHSIAALGKLFSEQVESIDPGPVEAITATGATPVQVVLFAVVPQVFPQFLALTFYRWDINVRMSTIIGFVGGGGIGFLLQQWINLLQYNQAGTALLAIACVVIILDMISARVREKIIS
;
A
#
# COMPACT_ATOMS: atom_id res chain seq x y z
N MET A 1 -12.67 85.34 10.49
CA MET A 1 -13.57 85.12 9.35
C MET A 1 -12.95 83.99 8.54
N ALA A 2 -13.47 82.78 8.70
CA ALA A 2 -12.89 81.55 8.16
C ALA A 2 -13.60 81.20 6.84
N ASP A 3 -12.82 80.90 5.81
CA ASP A 3 -13.33 80.40 4.54
C ASP A 3 -12.37 79.36 3.93
N SER A 4 -12.96 78.46 3.15
CA SER A 4 -12.38 77.48 2.21
C SER A 4 -12.08 76.02 2.65
N ASN A 5 -12.80 75.12 1.94
CA ASN A 5 -12.36 73.86 1.32
C ASN A 5 -12.31 72.56 2.14
N SER A 6 -13.48 71.94 2.30
CA SER A 6 -13.63 70.47 2.45
C SER A 6 -13.82 69.83 1.06
N PRO A 7 -13.19 68.67 0.73
CA PRO A 7 -13.41 68.01 -0.56
C PRO A 7 -14.80 67.37 -0.62
N PRO A 8 -15.40 67.21 -1.82
CA PRO A 8 -16.74 66.64 -1.97
C PRO A 8 -16.74 65.12 -1.69
N ASN A 9 -17.72 64.69 -0.90
CA ASN A 9 -18.02 63.28 -0.65
C ASN A 9 -18.55 62.64 -1.95
N VAL A 10 -17.70 61.93 -2.70
CA VAL A 10 -18.11 61.16 -3.87
C VAL A 10 -18.63 59.79 -3.39
N SER A 11 -19.94 59.65 -3.28
CA SER A 11 -20.61 58.36 -3.07
C SER A 11 -20.53 57.54 -4.36
N TYR A 12 -19.67 56.52 -4.40
CA TYR A 12 -19.65 55.52 -5.47
C TYR A 12 -20.90 54.62 -5.35
N GLU A 13 -22.02 55.02 -5.96
CA GLU A 13 -23.11 54.07 -6.23
C GLU A 13 -22.61 53.04 -7.26
N ARG A 14 -22.52 51.77 -6.84
CA ARG A 14 -22.13 50.69 -7.74
C ARG A 14 -23.23 50.52 -8.81
N PRO A 15 -22.88 50.51 -10.11
CA PRO A 15 -23.89 50.49 -11.16
C PRO A 15 -24.74 49.21 -11.12
N PHE A 16 -26.05 49.37 -11.25
CA PHE A 16 -27.09 48.31 -11.24
C PHE A 16 -26.77 47.10 -12.14
N TYR A 17 -26.03 47.31 -13.24
CA TYR A 17 -25.55 46.27 -14.15
C TYR A 17 -24.57 45.26 -13.52
N ALA A 18 -23.86 45.63 -12.44
CA ALA A 18 -22.97 44.73 -11.72
C ALA A 18 -23.74 43.71 -10.85
N GLN A 19 -24.91 44.11 -10.32
CA GLN A 19 -25.75 43.23 -9.50
C GLN A 19 -26.48 42.17 -10.33
N THR A 20 -26.95 42.52 -11.54
CA THR A 20 -27.62 41.56 -12.45
C THR A 20 -26.67 40.52 -13.03
N ARG A 21 -25.43 40.90 -13.37
CA ARG A 21 -24.38 39.94 -13.79
C ARG A 21 -24.00 38.97 -12.68
N PHE A 22 -23.88 39.46 -11.45
CA PHE A 22 -23.63 38.60 -10.29
C PHE A 22 -24.74 37.56 -10.10
N LEU A 23 -26.00 37.98 -10.22
CA LEU A 23 -27.15 37.10 -10.04
C LEU A 23 -27.24 36.03 -11.15
N PHE A 24 -26.90 36.38 -12.39
CA PHE A 24 -26.84 35.42 -13.50
C PHE A 24 -25.71 34.39 -13.33
N VAL A 25 -24.51 34.83 -12.91
CA VAL A 25 -23.39 33.92 -12.60
C VAL A 25 -23.73 33.01 -11.42
N ALA A 26 -24.37 33.54 -10.38
CA ALA A 26 -24.81 32.75 -9.23
C ALA A 26 -25.85 31.69 -9.61
N LEU A 27 -26.84 32.03 -10.45
CA LEU A 27 -27.82 31.08 -10.97
C LEU A 27 -27.18 30.02 -11.86
N LEU A 28 -26.24 30.40 -12.73
CA LEU A 28 -25.52 29.45 -13.57
C LEU A 28 -24.66 28.50 -12.73
N LEU A 29 -23.96 29.01 -11.70
CA LEU A 29 -23.25 28.18 -10.74
C LEU A 29 -24.21 27.25 -10.00
N ALA A 30 -25.34 27.75 -9.48
CA ALA A 30 -26.33 26.93 -8.82
C ALA A 30 -26.88 25.83 -9.75
N ALA A 31 -27.13 26.14 -11.02
CA ALA A 31 -27.54 25.17 -12.03
C ALA A 31 -26.45 24.11 -12.25
N VAL A 32 -25.19 24.51 -12.43
CA VAL A 32 -24.05 23.59 -12.58
C VAL A 32 -23.86 22.71 -11.36
N TYR A 33 -23.94 23.26 -10.14
CA TYR A 33 -23.83 22.49 -8.90
C TYR A 33 -25.03 21.57 -8.67
N SER A 34 -26.25 22.01 -9.01
CA SER A 34 -27.45 21.16 -8.91
C SER A 34 -27.42 20.01 -9.93
N TYR A 35 -26.96 20.29 -11.15
CA TYR A 35 -26.74 19.28 -12.17
C TYR A 35 -25.63 18.33 -11.74
N GLY A 36 -24.53 18.86 -11.21
CA GLY A 36 -23.45 18.10 -10.59
C GLY A 36 -23.99 17.16 -9.53
N TRP A 37 -24.74 17.67 -8.55
CA TRP A 37 -25.34 16.91 -7.45
C TRP A 37 -26.19 15.74 -7.96
N ARG A 38 -26.98 15.99 -9.01
CA ARG A 38 -27.83 14.97 -9.64
C ARG A 38 -27.00 13.93 -10.41
N VAL A 39 -25.99 14.35 -11.17
CA VAL A 39 -25.12 13.45 -11.93
C VAL A 39 -24.25 12.60 -11.02
N THR A 40 -23.85 13.13 -9.87
CA THR A 40 -23.06 12.41 -8.85
C THR A 40 -23.93 11.65 -7.85
N GLU A 41 -25.26 11.68 -7.99
CA GLU A 41 -26.22 10.92 -7.15
C GLU A 41 -25.95 11.07 -5.63
N ILE A 42 -25.70 12.31 -5.16
CA ILE A 42 -25.32 12.50 -3.76
C ILE A 42 -26.56 12.36 -2.86
N GLU A 43 -26.58 11.30 -2.06
CA GLU A 43 -27.63 11.01 -1.08
C GLU A 43 -27.09 10.99 0.36
N PRO A 44 -27.10 12.12 1.10
CA PRO A 44 -26.55 12.18 2.45
C PRO A 44 -27.24 11.26 3.47
N GLY A 45 -28.46 10.79 3.16
CA GLY A 45 -29.20 9.87 4.02
C GLY A 45 -28.62 8.47 4.10
N GLU A 46 -27.93 8.00 3.06
CA GLU A 46 -27.31 6.66 3.03
C GLU A 46 -26.18 6.52 4.05
N LEU A 47 -25.41 7.59 4.29
CA LEU A 47 -24.34 7.64 5.30
C LEU A 47 -24.81 7.21 6.70
N VAL A 48 -26.05 7.57 7.08
CA VAL A 48 -26.61 7.23 8.39
C VAL A 48 -27.25 5.84 8.37
N ARG A 49 -27.89 5.45 7.26
CA ARG A 49 -28.56 4.15 7.13
C ARG A 49 -27.56 3.00 7.11
N ASP A 50 -26.47 3.13 6.37
CA ASP A 50 -25.54 2.03 6.08
C ASP A 50 -24.34 1.97 7.04
N ILE A 51 -24.28 2.85 8.04
CA ILE A 51 -23.20 2.90 9.03
C ILE A 51 -22.98 1.57 9.77
N HIS A 52 -24.04 0.77 9.91
CA HIS A 52 -24.00 -0.54 10.56
C HIS A 52 -23.18 -1.57 9.77
N LEU A 53 -23.11 -1.45 8.44
CA LEU A 53 -22.31 -2.31 7.57
C LEU A 53 -20.81 -1.99 7.69
N VAL A 54 -20.48 -0.72 7.92
CA VAL A 54 -19.08 -0.23 7.98
C VAL A 54 -18.48 -0.38 9.37
N LYS A 55 -19.30 -0.38 10.43
CA LYS A 55 -18.85 -0.49 11.82
C LYS A 55 -17.93 -1.70 12.11
N PRO A 56 -18.24 -2.95 11.69
CA PRO A 56 -17.34 -4.09 11.92
C PRO A 56 -16.02 -3.93 11.16
N LEU A 57 -16.07 -3.45 9.91
CA LEU A 57 -14.90 -3.19 9.08
C LEU A 57 -13.95 -2.19 9.74
N VAL A 58 -14.46 -1.04 10.19
CA VAL A 58 -13.67 0.01 10.84
C VAL A 58 -13.11 -0.50 12.17
N ARG A 59 -13.89 -1.28 12.92
CA ARG A 59 -13.41 -1.90 14.16
C ARG A 59 -12.19 -2.78 13.87
N ASP A 60 -12.28 -3.69 12.91
CA ASP A 60 -11.20 -4.63 12.60
C ASP A 60 -9.95 -3.89 12.08
N LEU A 61 -10.14 -2.86 11.26
CA LEU A 61 -9.05 -2.00 10.78
C LEU A 61 -8.30 -1.28 11.91
N LEU A 62 -9.00 -0.96 13.01
CA LEU A 62 -8.44 -0.30 14.20
C LEU A 62 -7.82 -1.27 15.21
N HIS A 63 -7.91 -2.59 15.00
CA HIS A 63 -7.28 -3.62 15.84
C HIS A 63 -6.18 -4.33 15.04
N PRO A 64 -5.03 -3.66 14.79
CA PRO A 64 -3.96 -4.23 13.99
C PRO A 64 -3.38 -5.47 14.66
N ASP A 65 -3.12 -6.50 13.85
CA ASP A 65 -2.42 -7.71 14.25
C ASP A 65 -0.92 -7.44 14.37
N LEU A 66 -0.48 -6.95 15.54
CA LEU A 66 0.92 -6.58 15.82
C LEU A 66 1.67 -7.67 16.62
N LEU A 67 0.98 -8.30 17.57
CA LEU A 67 1.57 -9.23 18.52
C LEU A 67 0.70 -10.49 18.60
N THR A 68 1.34 -11.64 18.44
CA THR A 68 0.73 -12.95 18.65
C THR A 68 1.38 -13.63 19.85
N PHE A 69 0.65 -14.53 20.48
CA PHE A 69 1.16 -15.32 21.59
C PHE A 69 1.82 -16.58 21.04
N GLU A 70 3.02 -16.95 21.53
CA GLU A 70 3.64 -18.21 21.11
C GLU A 70 2.71 -19.35 21.47
N THR A 71 2.45 -20.22 20.49
CA THR A 71 1.52 -21.32 20.67
C THR A 71 2.21 -22.58 20.22
N GLU A 72 2.46 -23.49 21.16
CA GLU A 72 3.00 -24.81 20.85
C GLU A 72 1.85 -25.74 20.49
N LYS A 73 2.09 -26.57 19.48
CA LYS A 73 1.13 -27.57 19.01
C LYS A 73 1.65 -28.95 19.31
N GLU A 74 0.84 -29.75 20.00
CA GLU A 74 1.05 -31.18 20.15
C GLU A 74 -0.05 -31.89 19.38
N SER A 75 0.34 -32.73 18.43
CA SER A 75 -0.64 -33.43 17.59
C SER A 75 -0.36 -34.92 17.55
N ALA A 76 -1.42 -35.72 17.61
CA ALA A 76 -1.37 -37.15 17.36
C ALA A 76 -2.35 -37.52 16.26
N ASN A 77 -1.93 -38.45 15.39
CA ASN A 77 -2.67 -38.85 14.20
C ASN A 77 -3.15 -40.30 14.35
N ALA A 78 -4.36 -40.57 13.90
CA ALA A 78 -4.87 -41.92 13.68
C ALA A 78 -5.45 -42.03 12.26
N PHE A 79 -5.18 -43.15 11.61
CA PHE A 79 -5.65 -43.39 10.25
C PHE A 79 -7.02 -44.06 10.26
N PHE A 80 -7.89 -43.62 9.35
CA PHE A 80 -9.20 -44.20 9.10
C PHE A 80 -9.40 -44.43 7.60
N VAL A 81 -9.96 -45.60 7.25
CA VAL A 81 -10.21 -46.03 5.87
C VAL A 81 -11.71 -46.24 5.67
N LEU A 82 -12.31 -45.61 4.66
CA LEU A 82 -13.73 -45.79 4.37
C LEU A 82 -13.98 -47.21 3.84
N SER A 83 -14.94 -47.94 4.40
CA SER A 83 -15.22 -49.36 4.08
C SER A 83 -15.54 -49.62 2.60
N SER A 84 -15.94 -48.59 1.85
CA SER A 84 -16.18 -48.68 0.40
C SER A 84 -14.91 -48.85 -0.43
N GLN A 85 -13.72 -48.67 0.16
CA GLN A 85 -12.44 -48.79 -0.52
C GLN A 85 -11.51 -49.73 0.27
N GLN A 86 -11.44 -50.99 -0.14
CA GLN A 86 -10.48 -51.97 0.38
C GLN A 86 -9.06 -51.53 -0.05
N SER A 87 -8.36 -50.82 0.81
CA SER A 87 -6.92 -50.60 0.71
C SER A 87 -6.29 -50.88 2.07
N GLN A 88 -5.15 -51.56 2.06
CA GLN A 88 -4.40 -51.93 3.26
C GLN A 88 -4.17 -50.71 4.15
N VAL A 89 -4.57 -50.82 5.42
CA VAL A 89 -4.20 -49.87 6.46
C VAL A 89 -2.66 -49.83 6.50
N PRO A 90 -2.01 -48.69 6.27
CA PRO A 90 -0.56 -48.58 6.43
C PRO A 90 -0.18 -49.01 7.85
N PRO A 91 0.93 -49.73 8.05
CA PRO A 91 1.33 -50.14 9.39
C PRO A 91 1.49 -48.93 10.31
N LEU A 92 0.83 -48.97 11.46
CA LEU A 92 0.96 -47.98 12.52
C LEU A 92 2.44 -47.89 12.92
N LYS A 93 3.11 -46.79 12.58
CA LYS A 93 4.39 -46.44 13.19
C LYS A 93 4.11 -46.01 14.63
N ASN A 94 4.18 -46.95 15.56
CA ASN A 94 4.29 -46.63 16.98
C ASN A 94 5.54 -45.78 17.15
N THR A 95 5.35 -44.49 17.39
CA THR A 95 6.44 -43.60 17.77
C THR A 95 6.47 -43.67 19.29
N ASP A 96 7.39 -44.47 19.86
CA ASP A 96 7.46 -44.85 21.28
C ASP A 96 7.75 -43.69 22.26
N SER A 97 7.57 -42.43 21.86
CA SER A 97 7.90 -41.26 22.69
C SER A 97 7.04 -40.02 22.38
N GLY A 98 5.75 -40.21 22.06
CA GLY A 98 4.80 -39.10 21.85
C GLY A 98 3.36 -39.45 22.24
N PRO A 99 2.43 -38.48 22.19
CA PRO A 99 1.02 -38.71 22.49
C PRO A 99 0.42 -39.75 21.53
N SER A 100 -0.29 -40.72 22.08
CA SER A 100 -0.96 -41.77 21.31
C SER A 100 -2.43 -41.44 21.12
N PHE A 101 -2.92 -41.62 19.90
CA PHE A 101 -4.32 -41.40 19.56
C PHE A 101 -4.86 -42.63 18.85
N VAL A 102 -5.89 -43.24 19.42
CA VAL A 102 -6.41 -44.53 19.00
C VAL A 102 -7.90 -44.40 18.68
N LEU A 103 -8.28 -44.98 17.55
CA LEU A 103 -9.67 -45.10 17.11
C LEU A 103 -10.21 -46.47 17.53
N SER A 104 -11.44 -46.54 18.02
CA SER A 104 -12.10 -47.83 18.31
C SER A 104 -12.35 -48.65 17.05
N LYS A 105 -12.45 -47.98 15.89
CA LYS A 105 -12.61 -48.58 14.56
C LYS A 105 -11.77 -47.80 13.56
N HIS A 106 -10.96 -48.51 12.79
CA HIS A 106 -10.14 -47.94 11.71
C HIS A 106 -10.82 -48.00 10.33
N THR A 107 -12.00 -48.64 10.27
CA THR A 107 -12.82 -48.75 9.06
C THR A 107 -14.31 -48.51 9.36
N GLY A 108 -15.03 -47.89 8.44
CA GLY A 108 -16.47 -47.62 8.56
C GLY A 108 -17.05 -46.79 7.40
N GLN A 109 -18.31 -46.43 7.52
CA GLN A 109 -19.05 -45.60 6.54
C GLN A 109 -19.23 -44.16 7.06
N THR A 110 -19.54 -43.24 6.15
CA THR A 110 -19.92 -41.86 6.52
C THR A 110 -21.14 -41.89 7.43
N GLY A 111 -21.11 -41.12 8.53
CA GLY A 111 -22.17 -41.13 9.55
C GLY A 111 -21.99 -42.15 10.67
N ASP A 112 -20.99 -43.05 10.58
CA ASP A 112 -20.68 -43.95 11.70
C ASP A 112 -20.14 -43.17 12.90
N SER A 113 -20.54 -43.60 14.10
CA SER A 113 -20.00 -43.09 15.36
C SER A 113 -18.80 -43.93 15.79
N ILE A 114 -17.68 -43.27 16.08
CA ILE A 114 -16.40 -43.88 16.42
C ILE A 114 -15.92 -43.27 17.73
N ASN A 115 -15.50 -44.12 18.67
CA ASN A 115 -14.87 -43.65 19.89
C ASN A 115 -13.38 -43.41 19.63
N VAL A 116 -12.94 -42.20 19.97
CA VAL A 116 -11.54 -41.81 19.98
C VAL A 116 -11.03 -41.74 21.41
N SER A 117 -9.84 -42.29 21.64
CA SER A 117 -9.13 -42.21 22.91
C SER A 117 -7.75 -41.64 22.66
N GLY A 118 -7.41 -40.59 23.40
CA GLY A 118 -6.06 -40.01 23.42
C GLY A 118 -5.38 -40.29 24.74
N LYS A 119 -4.08 -40.62 24.71
CA LYS A 119 -3.24 -40.81 25.90
C LYS A 119 -1.88 -40.14 25.75
N GLY A 120 -1.36 -39.62 26.85
CA GLY A 120 -0.04 -38.99 26.90
C GLY A 120 -0.01 -37.56 26.35
N PHE A 121 -1.16 -36.89 26.30
CA PHE A 121 -1.24 -35.47 25.98
C PHE A 121 -1.01 -34.63 27.24
N ARG A 122 -0.77 -33.33 27.08
CA ARG A 122 -0.63 -32.41 28.23
C ARG A 122 -1.87 -32.43 29.15
N PRO A 123 -1.73 -32.55 30.48
CA PRO A 123 -2.85 -32.51 31.42
C PRO A 123 -3.59 -31.17 31.48
N HIS A 124 -4.89 -31.18 31.77
CA HIS A 124 -5.76 -29.99 31.93
C HIS A 124 -5.72 -29.01 30.74
N ALA A 125 -5.55 -29.52 29.53
CA ALA A 125 -5.43 -28.73 28.32
C ALA A 125 -6.63 -28.97 27.41
N ASN A 126 -7.04 -27.91 26.70
CA ASN A 126 -8.12 -27.97 25.72
C ASN A 126 -7.50 -28.13 24.33
N GLY A 127 -8.06 -29.02 23.52
CA GLY A 127 -7.64 -29.26 22.15
C GLY A 127 -8.83 -29.43 21.22
N THR A 128 -8.55 -29.56 19.93
CA THR A 128 -9.55 -29.82 18.89
C THR A 128 -9.22 -31.13 18.16
N ILE A 129 -10.26 -31.90 17.88
CA ILE A 129 -10.16 -33.03 16.96
C ILE A 129 -10.61 -32.53 15.61
N ALA A 130 -9.78 -32.74 14.60
CA ALA A 130 -10.11 -32.41 13.23
C ALA A 130 -9.89 -33.62 12.32
N TRP A 131 -10.74 -33.71 11.32
CA TRP A 131 -10.70 -34.70 10.27
C TRP A 131 -10.01 -34.12 9.05
N PHE A 132 -8.99 -34.81 8.56
CA PHE A 132 -8.26 -34.46 7.36
C PHE A 132 -8.60 -35.48 6.27
N ASN A 133 -9.03 -34.99 5.12
CA ASN A 133 -9.25 -35.84 3.95
C ASN A 133 -7.93 -36.10 3.19
N SER A 134 -8.00 -36.85 2.09
CA SER A 134 -6.83 -37.21 1.27
C SER A 134 -6.14 -36.02 0.60
N ILE A 135 -6.71 -34.80 0.67
CA ILE A 135 -6.13 -33.54 0.18
C ILE A 135 -5.74 -32.60 1.33
N GLU A 136 -5.60 -33.13 2.57
CA GLU A 136 -5.25 -32.40 3.79
C GLU A 136 -6.21 -31.24 4.16
N GLN A 137 -7.44 -31.26 3.65
CA GLN A 137 -8.45 -30.29 4.05
C GLN A 137 -8.98 -30.62 5.45
N GLU A 138 -8.94 -29.63 6.34
CA GLU A 138 -9.37 -29.74 7.73
C GLU A 138 -10.90 -29.61 7.89
N TYR A 139 -11.50 -30.53 8.64
CA TYR A 139 -12.90 -30.51 9.06
C TYR A 139 -12.97 -30.67 10.60
N PRO A 140 -13.31 -29.62 11.37
CA PRO A 140 -13.34 -29.71 12.82
C PRO A 140 -14.47 -30.65 13.30
N LEU A 141 -14.13 -31.65 14.11
CA LEU A 141 -15.06 -32.62 14.71
C LEU A 141 -15.46 -32.26 16.15
N GLY A 142 -14.74 -31.31 16.77
CA GLY A 142 -15.09 -30.73 18.07
C GLY A 142 -13.89 -30.58 19.02
N SER A 143 -14.10 -29.89 20.14
CA SER A 143 -13.09 -29.64 21.19
C SER A 143 -13.07 -30.68 22.33
N PHE A 144 -11.92 -31.19 22.73
CA PHE A 144 -11.77 -32.07 23.89
C PHE A 144 -10.98 -31.36 25.01
N ALA A 145 -11.14 -31.84 26.24
CA ALA A 145 -10.32 -31.44 27.38
C ALA A 145 -9.63 -32.70 27.91
N THR A 146 -8.35 -32.58 28.24
CA THR A 146 -7.58 -33.67 28.86
C THR A 146 -7.78 -33.69 30.37
N ASP A 147 -7.79 -34.89 30.95
CA ASP A 147 -7.82 -35.08 32.39
C ASP A 147 -6.46 -34.79 33.05
N ALA A 148 -6.36 -35.06 34.36
CA ALA A 148 -5.14 -34.86 35.15
C ALA A 148 -3.97 -35.76 34.70
N ASP A 149 -4.27 -36.86 34.01
CA ASP A 149 -3.31 -37.82 33.48
C ASP A 149 -3.04 -37.62 31.98
N GLY A 150 -3.63 -36.58 31.35
CA GLY A 150 -3.41 -36.28 29.94
C GLY A 150 -4.21 -37.15 28.97
N ASN A 151 -5.27 -37.80 29.44
CA ASN A 151 -6.13 -38.66 28.62
C ASN A 151 -7.44 -37.95 28.26
N PHE A 152 -8.04 -38.37 27.15
CA PHE A 152 -9.40 -37.97 26.79
C PHE A 152 -10.13 -39.10 26.06
N HIS A 153 -11.45 -39.10 26.17
CA HIS A 153 -12.33 -40.02 25.45
C HIS A 153 -13.48 -39.24 24.84
N ARG A 154 -13.74 -39.46 23.55
CA ARG A 154 -14.85 -38.79 22.86
C ARG A 154 -15.43 -39.66 21.77
N GLU A 155 -16.72 -39.53 21.53
CA GLU A 155 -17.37 -40.05 20.34
C GLU A 155 -17.32 -38.98 19.22
N ILE A 156 -16.85 -39.39 18.04
CA ILE A 156 -16.85 -38.56 16.83
C ILE A 156 -17.68 -39.24 15.74
N ILE A 157 -18.27 -38.43 14.88
CA ILE A 157 -19.06 -38.92 13.74
C ILE A 157 -18.21 -38.75 12.47
N VAL A 158 -18.13 -39.78 11.64
CA VAL A 158 -17.46 -39.69 10.34
C VAL A 158 -18.19 -38.67 9.45
N PRO A 159 -17.51 -37.59 8.98
CA PRO A 159 -18.15 -36.56 8.20
C PRO A 159 -18.81 -37.10 6.93
N PRO A 160 -20.01 -36.62 6.55
CA PRO A 160 -20.64 -36.96 5.28
C PRO A 160 -19.85 -36.44 4.06
N SER A 161 -18.94 -35.49 4.28
CA SER A 161 -18.02 -34.96 3.27
C SER A 161 -16.77 -35.81 3.05
N ALA A 162 -16.54 -36.89 3.82
CA ALA A 162 -15.36 -37.72 3.71
C ALA A 162 -15.31 -38.46 2.36
N LYS A 163 -14.27 -38.18 1.56
CA LYS A 163 -14.03 -38.79 0.23
C LYS A 163 -12.54 -39.08 0.05
N GLY A 164 -12.19 -40.20 -0.58
CA GLY A 164 -10.81 -40.66 -0.81
C GLY A 164 -10.42 -41.89 0.02
N SER A 165 -9.31 -42.55 -0.34
CA SER A 165 -8.90 -43.87 0.17
C SER A 165 -8.31 -43.88 1.58
N THR A 166 -7.63 -42.80 1.97
CA THR A 166 -7.02 -42.66 3.30
C THR A 166 -7.49 -41.35 3.92
N GLN A 167 -8.06 -41.43 5.11
CA GLN A 167 -8.46 -40.28 5.92
C GLN A 167 -7.60 -40.26 7.18
N THR A 168 -7.29 -39.07 7.69
CA THR A 168 -6.50 -38.92 8.92
C THR A 168 -7.31 -38.15 9.93
N VAL A 169 -7.50 -38.75 11.10
CA VAL A 169 -8.07 -38.07 12.26
C VAL A 169 -6.91 -37.56 13.09
N ARG A 170 -6.84 -36.24 13.30
CA ARG A 170 -5.78 -35.60 14.07
C ARG A 170 -6.38 -34.93 15.29
N ALA A 171 -5.89 -35.30 16.45
CA ALA A 171 -6.10 -34.54 17.67
C ALA A 171 -4.97 -33.51 17.79
N VAL A 172 -5.31 -32.24 17.89
CA VAL A 172 -4.36 -31.12 18.05
C VAL A 172 -4.65 -30.45 19.39
N LEU A 173 -3.67 -30.43 20.28
CA LEU A 173 -3.65 -29.48 21.39
C LEU A 173 -2.82 -28.29 20.97
N GLU A 174 -3.35 -27.12 21.24
CA GLU A 174 -2.71 -25.86 20.95
C GLU A 174 -2.78 -25.03 22.24
N TRP A 175 -1.63 -24.75 22.85
CA TRP A 175 -1.56 -23.97 24.09
C TRP A 175 -0.63 -22.78 23.95
N GLN A 176 -1.01 -21.72 24.64
CA GLN A 176 -0.25 -20.48 24.73
C GLN A 176 0.97 -20.68 25.64
N THR A 177 2.17 -20.67 25.07
CA THR A 177 3.44 -20.55 25.80
C THR A 177 3.74 -19.06 26.00
N GLY A 178 4.12 -18.69 27.23
CA GLY A 178 4.01 -17.35 27.82
C GLY A 178 4.68 -16.15 27.14
N GLU A 179 5.28 -16.29 25.96
CA GLU A 179 6.06 -15.24 25.32
C GLU A 179 5.29 -14.52 24.21
N TRP A 180 5.30 -13.19 24.27
CA TRP A 180 4.81 -12.34 23.21
C TRP A 180 5.77 -12.38 22.02
N ARG A 181 5.26 -12.68 20.83
CA ARG A 181 6.02 -12.61 19.58
C ARG A 181 5.42 -11.60 18.62
N VAL A 182 6.30 -11.00 17.80
CA VAL A 182 5.91 -10.18 16.66
C VAL A 182 5.11 -11.05 15.70
N SER A 183 3.89 -10.60 15.35
CA SER A 183 3.02 -11.33 14.43
C SER A 183 3.71 -11.53 13.07
N ASP A 184 3.43 -12.63 12.40
CA ASP A 184 3.99 -12.85 11.04
C ASP A 184 3.45 -11.80 10.05
N THR A 185 2.23 -11.31 10.30
CA THR A 185 1.65 -10.14 9.61
C THR A 185 2.54 -8.91 9.73
N LEU A 186 3.02 -8.59 10.94
CA LEU A 186 3.86 -7.41 11.17
C LEU A 186 5.24 -7.57 10.53
N LYS A 187 5.88 -8.74 10.60
CA LYS A 187 7.15 -9.01 9.92
C LYS A 187 7.01 -8.81 8.41
N LEU A 188 6.01 -9.45 7.81
CA LEU A 188 5.72 -9.35 6.38
C LEU A 188 5.39 -7.90 5.98
N THR A 189 4.64 -7.18 6.82
CA THR A 189 4.35 -5.76 6.63
C THR A 189 5.63 -4.93 6.62
N MET A 190 6.55 -5.13 7.56
CA MET A 190 7.82 -4.39 7.62
C MET A 190 8.72 -4.69 6.41
N ASP A 191 8.78 -5.94 5.98
CA ASP A 191 9.53 -6.34 4.79
C ASP A 191 8.98 -5.64 3.53
N LYS A 192 7.65 -5.64 3.36
CA LYS A 192 7.01 -4.98 2.22
C LYS A 192 7.00 -3.46 2.32
N MET A 193 6.99 -2.88 3.51
CA MET A 193 7.21 -1.44 3.68
C MET A 193 8.64 -1.06 3.27
N THR A 194 9.63 -1.88 3.62
CA THR A 194 11.01 -1.67 3.20
C THR A 194 11.12 -1.72 1.67
N GLU A 195 10.52 -2.73 1.05
CA GLU A 195 10.41 -2.84 -0.41
C GLU A 195 9.78 -1.59 -1.04
N THR A 196 8.72 -1.06 -0.43
CA THR A 196 7.99 0.16 -0.88
C THR A 196 8.89 1.39 -0.85
N VAL A 197 9.65 1.58 0.23
CA VAL A 197 10.58 2.71 0.39
C VAL A 197 11.73 2.62 -0.62
N PHE A 198 12.32 1.44 -0.82
CA PHE A 198 13.38 1.24 -1.79
C PHE A 198 12.89 1.35 -3.23
N LEU A 199 11.70 0.88 -3.55
CA LEU A 199 11.06 1.04 -4.86
C LEU A 199 10.95 2.54 -5.20
N ALA A 200 10.42 3.34 -4.28
CA ALA A 200 10.31 4.78 -4.43
C ALA A 200 11.69 5.47 -4.54
N LEU A 201 12.68 5.01 -3.75
CA LEU A 201 14.04 5.53 -3.81
C LEU A 201 14.68 5.27 -5.18
N MET A 202 14.56 4.04 -5.69
CA MET A 202 15.09 3.66 -7.00
C MET A 202 14.42 4.44 -8.12
N ALA A 203 13.10 4.55 -8.09
CA ALA A 203 12.35 5.33 -9.08
C ALA A 203 12.79 6.80 -9.11
N THR A 204 12.93 7.41 -7.93
CA THR A 204 13.39 8.80 -7.80
C THR A 204 14.83 8.95 -8.29
N THR A 205 15.71 8.02 -7.92
CA THR A 205 17.12 8.03 -8.34
C THR A 205 17.26 7.98 -9.85
N PHE A 206 16.62 7.02 -10.52
CA PHE A 206 16.61 6.94 -11.99
C PHE A 206 16.01 8.19 -12.62
N SER A 207 15.00 8.78 -11.97
CA SER A 207 14.38 9.99 -12.47
C SER A 207 15.32 11.17 -12.46
N ILE A 208 16.11 11.38 -11.40
CA ILE A 208 17.04 12.50 -11.30
C ILE A 208 18.09 12.45 -12.43
N PHE A 209 18.63 11.26 -12.71
CA PHE A 209 19.65 11.08 -13.75
C PHE A 209 19.18 11.54 -15.13
N VAL A 210 17.88 11.41 -15.43
CA VAL A 210 17.29 11.83 -16.70
C VAL A 210 16.69 13.24 -16.60
N ALA A 211 15.99 13.54 -15.51
CA ALA A 211 15.33 14.82 -15.28
C ALA A 211 16.32 15.98 -15.15
N ALA A 212 17.42 15.81 -14.42
CA ALA A 212 18.41 16.87 -14.23
C ALA A 212 18.98 17.38 -15.57
N PRO A 213 19.55 16.55 -16.46
CA PRO A 213 20.04 17.05 -17.75
C PRO A 213 18.92 17.59 -18.65
N LEU A 214 17.76 16.92 -18.71
CA LEU A 214 16.64 17.41 -19.52
C LEU A 214 16.08 18.74 -19.00
N SER A 215 16.21 19.03 -17.70
CA SER A 215 15.71 20.28 -17.11
C SER A 215 16.42 21.51 -17.64
N PHE A 216 17.74 21.43 -17.88
CA PHE A 216 18.52 22.52 -18.49
C PHE A 216 18.11 22.76 -19.95
N LEU A 217 17.74 21.70 -20.68
CA LEU A 217 17.19 21.81 -22.05
C LEU A 217 15.74 22.33 -22.04
N GLY A 218 15.02 22.16 -20.93
CA GLY A 218 13.67 22.65 -20.72
C GLY A 218 13.57 24.06 -20.14
N ALA A 219 14.71 24.72 -19.89
CA ALA A 219 14.80 26.04 -19.27
C ALA A 219 14.88 27.16 -20.32
N ARG A 220 13.93 28.10 -20.26
CA ARG A 220 13.79 29.18 -21.23
C ARG A 220 15.01 30.11 -21.29
N ASN A 221 15.59 30.46 -20.15
CA ASN A 221 16.74 31.36 -20.09
C ASN A 221 18.01 30.81 -20.78
N LEU A 222 18.18 29.48 -20.82
CA LEU A 222 19.32 28.85 -21.49
C LEU A 222 19.09 28.57 -22.98
N MET A 223 17.83 28.35 -23.39
CA MET A 223 17.51 27.80 -24.72
C MET A 223 16.88 28.78 -25.72
N THR A 224 16.54 30.01 -25.33
CA THR A 224 15.83 30.96 -26.24
C THR A 224 16.78 31.77 -27.14
N GLY A 225 18.09 31.54 -27.10
CA GLY A 225 19.06 32.30 -27.90
C GLY A 225 19.03 32.02 -29.42
N ASN A 226 18.71 30.78 -29.82
CA ASN A 226 18.72 30.32 -31.22
C ASN A 226 17.41 29.61 -31.59
N LEU A 227 17.04 29.61 -32.88
CA LEU A 227 15.82 28.95 -33.37
C LEU A 227 15.81 27.44 -33.09
N THR A 228 16.94 26.76 -33.29
CA THR A 228 17.13 25.34 -32.98
C THR A 228 16.96 25.05 -31.50
N ASN A 229 17.56 25.87 -30.62
CA ASN A 229 17.45 25.69 -29.18
C ASN A 229 16.02 25.95 -28.68
N THR A 230 15.32 26.91 -29.30
CA THR A 230 13.92 27.20 -29.02
C THR A 230 13.02 26.02 -29.37
N ALA A 231 13.29 25.34 -30.50
CA ALA A 231 12.57 24.11 -30.87
C ALA A 231 12.81 22.96 -29.87
N VAL A 232 14.04 22.79 -29.38
CA VAL A 232 14.38 21.81 -28.33
C VAL A 232 13.60 22.12 -27.05
N TYR A 233 13.59 23.39 -26.61
CA TYR A 233 12.82 23.82 -25.44
C TYR A 233 11.34 23.43 -25.53
N TYR A 234 10.66 23.77 -26.63
CA TYR A 234 9.25 23.43 -26.80
C TYR A 234 9.01 21.91 -26.86
N THR A 235 9.92 21.16 -27.47
CA THR A 235 9.84 19.69 -27.54
C THR A 235 9.93 19.08 -26.15
N ILE A 236 10.94 19.45 -25.36
CA ILE A 236 11.12 18.94 -23.99
C ILE A 236 9.94 19.33 -23.09
N ARG A 237 9.47 20.58 -23.17
CA ARG A 237 8.30 21.05 -22.40
C ARG A 237 7.04 20.24 -22.75
N THR A 238 6.85 19.93 -24.03
CA THR A 238 5.73 19.12 -24.51
C THR A 238 5.84 17.69 -24.00
N ILE A 239 7.02 17.08 -24.06
CA ILE A 239 7.26 15.73 -23.51
C ILE A 239 6.94 15.69 -22.02
N PHE A 240 7.39 16.67 -21.22
CA PHE A 240 7.05 16.73 -19.80
C PHE A 240 5.54 16.86 -19.56
N ASN A 241 4.85 17.69 -20.32
CA ASN A 241 3.41 17.86 -20.18
C ASN A 241 2.64 16.58 -20.54
N VAL A 242 3.03 15.90 -21.63
CA VAL A 242 2.41 14.65 -22.06
C VAL A 242 2.64 13.54 -21.05
N LEU A 243 3.88 13.32 -20.61
CA LEU A 243 4.19 12.27 -19.62
C LEU A 243 3.51 12.53 -18.26
N ARG A 244 3.31 13.80 -17.87
CA ARG A 244 2.56 14.16 -16.65
C ARG A 244 1.06 13.96 -16.77
N SER A 245 0.51 13.97 -17.99
CA SER A 245 -0.93 13.78 -18.21
C SER A 245 -1.38 12.33 -17.98
N VAL A 246 -0.45 11.38 -18.03
CA VAL A 246 -0.71 9.97 -17.76
C VAL A 246 -0.46 9.67 -16.28
N GLU A 247 -1.49 9.16 -15.61
CA GLU A 247 -1.43 8.78 -14.20
C GLU A 247 -0.45 7.59 -13.99
N PRO A 248 0.38 7.59 -12.92
CA PRO A 248 1.30 6.49 -12.61
C PRO A 248 0.65 5.11 -12.52
N LEU A 249 -0.61 5.04 -12.08
CA LEU A 249 -1.36 3.77 -12.03
C LEU A 249 -1.52 3.17 -13.43
N ILE A 250 -1.85 3.98 -14.44
CA ILE A 250 -1.98 3.52 -15.82
C ILE A 250 -0.62 3.04 -16.34
N MET A 251 0.44 3.79 -16.06
CA MET A 251 1.80 3.36 -16.43
C MET A 251 2.17 2.04 -15.76
N ALA A 252 1.83 1.85 -14.49
CA ALA A 252 2.12 0.61 -13.75
C ALA A 252 1.42 -0.59 -14.40
N ILE A 253 0.17 -0.45 -14.85
CA ILE A 253 -0.53 -1.51 -15.59
C ILE A 253 0.21 -1.83 -16.90
N LEU A 254 0.61 -0.82 -17.67
CA LEU A 254 1.34 -1.03 -18.93
C LEU A 254 2.69 -1.73 -18.69
N PHE A 255 3.44 -1.32 -17.67
CA PHE A 255 4.71 -1.96 -17.32
C PHE A 255 4.54 -3.36 -16.73
N ALA A 256 3.46 -3.61 -15.99
CA ALA A 256 3.16 -4.94 -15.49
C ALA A 256 2.85 -5.91 -16.63
N VAL A 257 2.16 -5.44 -17.69
CA VAL A 257 1.96 -6.24 -18.92
C VAL A 257 3.26 -6.43 -19.69
N TRP A 258 4.12 -5.40 -19.73
CA TRP A 258 5.35 -5.44 -20.52
C TRP A 258 6.47 -6.28 -19.88
N VAL A 259 6.77 -6.08 -18.59
CA VAL A 259 7.89 -6.74 -17.89
C VAL A 259 7.45 -7.76 -16.85
N GLY A 260 6.14 -7.86 -16.61
CA GLY A 260 5.56 -8.73 -15.60
C GLY A 260 5.20 -8.00 -14.31
N ILE A 261 4.32 -8.62 -13.53
CA ILE A 261 3.87 -8.13 -12.23
C ILE A 261 5.06 -8.16 -11.26
N GLY A 262 5.28 -7.06 -10.54
CA GLY A 262 6.29 -6.98 -9.50
C GLY A 262 6.88 -5.58 -9.29
N PRO A 263 7.86 -5.46 -8.38
CA PRO A 263 8.44 -4.17 -7.98
C PRO A 263 9.09 -3.42 -9.14
N PHE A 264 9.68 -4.14 -10.10
CA PHE A 264 10.34 -3.54 -11.25
C PHE A 264 9.39 -2.73 -12.12
N ALA A 265 8.18 -3.25 -12.38
CA ALA A 265 7.14 -2.52 -13.10
C ALA A 265 6.73 -1.24 -12.35
N GLY A 266 6.62 -1.32 -11.03
CA GLY A 266 6.35 -0.16 -10.17
C GLY A 266 7.45 0.90 -10.23
N VAL A 267 8.74 0.49 -10.18
CA VAL A 267 9.88 1.41 -10.33
C VAL A 267 9.82 2.12 -11.69
N MET A 268 9.59 1.40 -12.78
CA MET A 268 9.54 2.00 -14.13
C MET A 268 8.40 3.01 -14.27
N ALA A 269 7.21 2.66 -13.78
CA ALA A 269 6.04 3.54 -13.80
C ALA A 269 6.28 4.83 -13.01
N LEU A 270 6.77 4.71 -11.78
CA LEU A 270 7.10 5.87 -10.94
C LEU A 270 8.25 6.69 -11.52
N ALA A 271 9.26 6.03 -12.10
CA ALA A 271 10.41 6.71 -12.67
C ALA A 271 9.99 7.60 -13.85
N ILE A 272 9.26 7.08 -14.83
CA ILE A 272 8.86 7.86 -16.00
C ILE A 272 7.98 9.05 -15.63
N HIS A 273 7.01 8.83 -14.75
CA HIS A 273 6.18 9.92 -14.26
C HIS A 273 7.00 10.94 -13.44
N SER A 274 7.99 10.49 -12.66
CA SER A 274 8.88 11.35 -11.89
C SER A 274 9.90 12.11 -12.73
N ILE A 275 10.36 11.56 -13.86
CA ILE A 275 11.21 12.28 -14.83
C ILE A 275 10.48 13.53 -15.31
N ALA A 276 9.21 13.40 -15.67
CA ALA A 276 8.44 14.49 -16.21
C ALA A 276 8.09 15.56 -15.15
N ALA A 277 7.77 15.13 -13.93
CA ALA A 277 7.51 16.04 -12.82
C ALA A 277 8.77 16.79 -12.36
N LEU A 278 9.86 16.07 -12.07
CA LEU A 278 11.12 16.67 -11.65
C LEU A 278 11.73 17.50 -12.76
N GLY A 279 11.74 17.02 -14.01
CA GLY A 279 12.30 17.74 -15.15
C GLY A 279 11.65 19.11 -15.34
N LYS A 280 10.32 19.18 -15.18
CA LYS A 280 9.58 20.45 -15.22
C LYS A 280 9.93 21.35 -14.04
N LEU A 281 9.88 20.84 -12.81
CA LEU A 281 10.16 21.63 -11.60
C LEU A 281 11.61 22.13 -11.59
N PHE A 282 12.57 21.28 -11.93
CA PHE A 282 13.97 21.65 -12.10
C PHE A 282 14.16 22.71 -13.17
N SER A 283 13.47 22.61 -14.31
CA SER A 283 13.58 23.63 -15.37
C SER A 283 13.07 25.00 -14.91
N GLU A 284 12.04 25.04 -14.06
CA GLU A 284 11.53 26.28 -13.47
C GLU A 284 12.52 26.87 -12.47
N GLN A 285 13.21 26.04 -11.68
CA GLN A 285 14.27 26.51 -10.78
C GLN A 285 15.46 27.09 -11.58
N VAL A 286 15.82 26.47 -12.71
CA VAL A 286 16.84 27.01 -13.62
C VAL A 286 16.40 28.33 -14.23
N GLU A 287 15.11 28.49 -14.56
CA GLU A 287 14.56 29.76 -15.08
C GLU A 287 14.56 30.89 -14.03
N SER A 288 14.60 30.58 -12.73
CA SER A 288 14.54 31.55 -11.63
C SER A 288 15.89 31.99 -11.06
N ILE A 289 17.01 31.58 -11.66
CA ILE A 289 18.36 31.96 -11.20
C ILE A 289 18.66 33.45 -11.38
N ASP A 290 19.61 33.98 -10.62
CA ASP A 290 20.14 35.33 -10.83
C ASP A 290 21.02 35.36 -12.11
N PRO A 291 20.74 36.24 -13.08
CA PRO A 291 21.59 36.39 -14.26
C PRO A 291 22.99 36.93 -13.95
N GLY A 292 23.23 37.61 -12.82
CA GLY A 292 24.51 38.24 -12.49
C GLY A 292 25.72 37.28 -12.56
N PRO A 293 25.73 36.14 -11.83
CA PRO A 293 26.80 35.14 -11.94
C PRO A 293 26.97 34.55 -13.35
N VAL A 294 25.88 34.42 -14.10
CA VAL A 294 25.88 33.90 -15.48
C VAL A 294 26.59 34.89 -16.41
N GLU A 295 26.28 36.17 -16.32
CA GLU A 295 26.91 37.25 -17.09
C GLU A 295 28.39 37.39 -16.75
N ALA A 296 28.74 37.33 -15.46
CA ALA A 296 30.12 37.45 -14.97
C ALA A 296 31.03 36.35 -15.53
N ILE A 297 30.59 35.09 -15.48
CA ILE A 297 31.35 33.95 -16.03
C ILE A 297 31.38 33.98 -17.56
N THR A 298 30.28 34.39 -18.20
CA THR A 298 30.27 34.55 -19.67
C THR A 298 31.26 35.61 -20.14
N ALA A 299 31.42 36.71 -19.39
CA ALA A 299 32.35 37.79 -19.71
C ALA A 299 33.84 37.36 -19.66
N THR A 300 34.18 36.27 -18.96
CA THR A 300 35.55 35.73 -18.96
C THR A 300 35.87 34.90 -20.21
N GLY A 301 34.94 34.77 -21.16
CA GLY A 301 35.09 33.94 -22.36
C GLY A 301 34.79 32.46 -22.11
N ALA A 302 34.07 32.12 -21.03
CA ALA A 302 33.71 30.75 -20.72
C ALA A 302 32.76 30.16 -21.78
N THR A 303 32.94 28.87 -22.07
CA THR A 303 32.03 28.12 -22.96
C THR A 303 30.66 27.93 -22.31
N PRO A 304 29.57 27.70 -23.07
CA PRO A 304 28.22 27.51 -22.51
C PRO A 304 28.13 26.40 -21.45
N VAL A 305 28.90 25.31 -21.62
CA VAL A 305 28.96 24.22 -20.65
C VAL A 305 29.63 24.66 -19.34
N GLN A 306 30.68 25.47 -19.42
CA GLN A 306 31.33 26.05 -18.24
C GLN A 306 30.39 27.03 -17.52
N VAL A 307 29.64 27.86 -18.26
CA VAL A 307 28.64 28.75 -17.67
C VAL A 307 27.58 27.93 -16.91
N VAL A 308 27.07 26.85 -17.48
CA VAL A 308 26.10 25.99 -16.77
C VAL A 308 26.72 25.36 -15.52
N LEU A 309 27.91 24.78 -15.62
CA LEU A 309 28.55 24.07 -14.50
C LEU A 309 28.97 25.00 -13.35
N PHE A 310 29.45 26.20 -13.65
CA PHE A 310 30.05 27.09 -12.65
C PHE A 310 29.15 28.27 -12.24
N ALA A 311 28.18 28.68 -13.08
CA ALA A 311 27.24 29.75 -12.75
C ALA A 311 25.86 29.22 -12.34
N VAL A 312 25.33 28.24 -13.06
CA VAL A 312 23.93 27.80 -12.91
C VAL A 312 23.79 26.69 -11.87
N VAL A 313 24.54 25.59 -12.03
CA VAL A 313 24.45 24.41 -11.15
C VAL A 313 24.59 24.77 -9.66
N PRO A 314 25.55 25.61 -9.23
CA PRO A 314 25.68 25.97 -7.82
C PRO A 314 24.46 26.69 -7.25
N GLN A 315 23.75 27.49 -8.06
CA GLN A 315 22.57 28.23 -7.64
C GLN A 315 21.33 27.33 -7.47
N VAL A 316 21.17 26.30 -8.31
CA VAL A 316 19.96 25.45 -8.33
C VAL A 316 20.11 24.15 -7.54
N PHE A 317 21.34 23.74 -7.21
CA PHE A 317 21.62 22.47 -6.55
C PHE A 317 20.88 22.29 -5.21
N PRO A 318 20.84 23.28 -4.30
CA PRO A 318 20.06 23.17 -3.07
C PRO A 318 18.57 22.89 -3.33
N GLN A 319 17.99 23.60 -4.29
CA GLN A 319 16.57 23.49 -4.66
C GLN A 319 16.29 22.16 -5.34
N PHE A 320 17.22 21.65 -6.17
CA PHE A 320 17.12 20.33 -6.79
C PHE A 320 17.10 19.22 -5.73
N LEU A 321 17.94 19.32 -4.69
CA LEU A 321 17.94 18.38 -3.57
C LEU A 321 16.61 18.44 -2.82
N ALA A 322 16.12 19.63 -2.47
CA ALA A 322 14.86 19.79 -1.75
C ALA A 322 13.66 19.21 -2.52
N LEU A 323 13.60 19.45 -3.83
CA LEU A 323 12.58 18.90 -4.73
C LEU A 323 12.72 17.38 -4.91
N THR A 324 13.94 16.86 -4.87
CA THR A 324 14.21 15.42 -4.93
C THR A 324 13.66 14.70 -3.70
N PHE A 325 13.97 15.17 -2.50
CA PHE A 325 13.46 14.56 -1.26
C PHE A 325 11.94 14.62 -1.20
N TYR A 326 11.36 15.74 -1.61
CA TYR A 326 9.91 15.88 -1.73
C TYR A 326 9.30 14.88 -2.71
N ARG A 327 9.95 14.66 -3.86
CA ARG A 327 9.46 13.69 -4.84
C ARG A 327 9.60 12.26 -4.34
N TRP A 328 10.63 11.98 -3.56
CA TRP A 328 10.79 10.67 -2.93
C TRP A 328 9.65 10.37 -1.95
N ASP A 329 9.26 11.30 -1.08
CA ASP A 329 8.07 11.14 -0.21
C ASP A 329 6.80 10.86 -1.04
N ILE A 330 6.55 11.67 -2.08
CA ILE A 330 5.42 11.46 -2.98
C ILE A 330 5.46 10.06 -3.61
N ASN A 331 6.63 9.61 -4.06
CA ASN A 331 6.79 8.31 -4.68
C ASN A 331 6.53 7.16 -3.69
N VAL A 332 6.91 7.30 -2.41
CA VAL A 332 6.56 6.32 -1.37
C VAL A 332 5.05 6.23 -1.22
N ARG A 333 4.35 7.38 -1.15
CA ARG A 333 2.89 7.41 -1.06
C ARG A 333 2.22 6.80 -2.29
N MET A 334 2.66 7.18 -3.49
CA MET A 334 2.11 6.69 -4.76
C MET A 334 2.37 5.19 -4.96
N SER A 335 3.48 4.66 -4.46
CA SER A 335 3.79 3.23 -4.58
C SER A 335 2.77 2.34 -3.88
N THR A 336 2.09 2.82 -2.83
CA THR A 336 1.01 2.08 -2.16
C THR A 336 -0.18 1.83 -3.11
N ILE A 337 -0.55 2.82 -3.91
CA ILE A 337 -1.63 2.71 -4.90
C ILE A 337 -1.16 1.85 -6.09
N ILE A 338 0.08 2.03 -6.54
CA ILE A 338 0.65 1.24 -7.63
C ILE A 338 0.77 -0.25 -7.27
N GLY A 339 0.98 -0.58 -5.99
CA GLY A 339 0.96 -1.96 -5.52
C GLY A 339 -0.36 -2.69 -5.81
N PHE A 340 -1.49 -1.97 -5.86
CA PHE A 340 -2.82 -2.56 -6.10
C PHE A 340 -2.95 -3.11 -7.52
N VAL A 341 -2.23 -2.52 -8.47
CA VAL A 341 -2.20 -2.93 -9.88
C VAL A 341 -1.02 -3.84 -10.21
N GLY A 342 -0.36 -4.40 -9.19
CA GLY A 342 0.75 -5.33 -9.37
C GLY A 342 2.13 -4.68 -9.43
N GLY A 343 2.26 -3.42 -9.01
CA GLY A 343 3.56 -2.74 -8.92
C GLY A 343 4.42 -3.12 -7.69
N GLY A 344 4.01 -4.12 -6.91
CA GLY A 344 4.76 -4.63 -5.74
C GLY A 344 4.58 -3.81 -4.46
N GLY A 345 5.46 -4.04 -3.48
CA GLY A 345 5.46 -3.35 -2.19
C GLY A 345 4.27 -3.68 -1.28
N ILE A 346 4.01 -2.79 -0.32
CA ILE A 346 2.96 -2.95 0.69
C ILE A 346 1.56 -2.88 0.09
N GLY A 347 1.39 -2.10 -0.97
CA GLY A 347 0.11 -1.94 -1.65
C GLY A 347 -0.45 -3.26 -2.16
N PHE A 348 0.43 -4.15 -2.65
CA PHE A 348 0.05 -5.48 -3.11
C PHE A 348 -0.53 -6.34 -1.97
N LEU A 349 0.10 -6.36 -0.80
CA LEU A 349 -0.42 -7.08 0.37
C LEU A 349 -1.69 -6.46 0.94
N LEU A 350 -1.74 -5.13 0.99
CA LEU A 350 -2.94 -4.43 1.43
C LEU A 350 -4.15 -4.80 0.56
N GLN A 351 -3.99 -4.79 -0.76
CA GLN A 351 -5.04 -5.24 -1.69
C GLN A 351 -5.40 -6.71 -1.47
N GLN A 352 -4.41 -7.58 -1.25
CA GLN A 352 -4.65 -8.99 -0.97
C GLN A 352 -5.47 -9.21 0.30
N TRP A 353 -5.12 -8.53 1.41
CA TRP A 353 -5.85 -8.65 2.67
C TRP A 353 -7.27 -8.09 2.58
N ILE A 354 -7.46 -6.97 1.87
CA ILE A 354 -8.80 -6.44 1.59
C ILE A 354 -9.64 -7.46 0.80
N ASN A 355 -9.06 -8.06 -0.25
CA ASN A 355 -9.74 -9.07 -1.06
C ASN A 355 -10.08 -10.35 -0.27
N LEU A 356 -9.26 -10.70 0.72
CA LEU A 356 -9.48 -11.85 1.62
C LEU A 356 -10.36 -11.52 2.82
N LEU A 357 -10.90 -10.29 2.92
CA LEU A 357 -11.69 -9.81 4.07
C LEU A 357 -10.91 -9.88 5.40
N GLN A 358 -9.58 -9.80 5.32
CA GLN A 358 -8.62 -9.87 6.42
C GLN A 358 -8.29 -8.47 6.95
N TYR A 359 -9.28 -7.83 7.56
CA TYR A 359 -9.19 -6.40 7.90
C TYR A 359 -8.26 -6.08 9.09
N ASN A 360 -8.02 -7.02 10.00
CA ASN A 360 -7.02 -6.86 11.06
C ASN A 360 -5.60 -6.75 10.46
N GLN A 361 -5.29 -7.58 9.47
CA GLN A 361 -4.01 -7.54 8.76
C GLN A 361 -3.89 -6.29 7.89
N ALA A 362 -4.96 -5.91 7.18
CA ALA A 362 -5.03 -4.64 6.46
C ALA A 362 -4.81 -3.43 7.37
N GLY A 363 -5.33 -3.47 8.60
CA GLY A 363 -5.09 -2.48 9.66
C GLY A 363 -3.61 -2.35 10.01
N THR A 364 -2.88 -3.46 10.12
CA THR A 364 -1.42 -3.47 10.33
C THR A 364 -0.68 -2.78 9.18
N ALA A 365 -1.02 -3.09 7.92
CA ALA A 365 -0.45 -2.40 6.76
C ALA A 365 -0.74 -0.90 6.79
N LEU A 366 -1.99 -0.51 7.05
CA LEU A 366 -2.39 0.89 7.07
C LEU A 366 -1.64 1.68 8.14
N LEU A 367 -1.50 1.12 9.35
CA LEU A 367 -0.73 1.73 10.43
C LEU A 367 0.74 1.88 10.04
N ALA A 368 1.34 0.84 9.43
CA ALA A 368 2.72 0.88 8.98
C ALA A 368 2.95 1.94 7.89
N ILE A 369 2.06 2.04 6.91
CA ILE A 369 2.08 3.08 5.87
C ILE A 369 2.01 4.47 6.51
N ALA A 370 1.05 4.69 7.42
CA ALA A 370 0.89 5.97 8.10
C ALA A 370 2.16 6.36 8.88
N CYS A 371 2.72 5.44 9.66
CA CYS A 371 3.96 5.67 10.40
C CYS A 371 5.13 6.06 9.49
N VAL A 372 5.39 5.28 8.42
CA VAL A 372 6.50 5.55 7.51
C VAL A 372 6.32 6.88 6.77
N VAL A 373 5.12 7.17 6.30
CA VAL A 373 4.81 8.43 5.61
C VAL A 373 4.98 9.63 6.54
N ILE A 374 4.52 9.55 7.79
CA ILE A 374 4.74 10.62 8.78
C ILE A 374 6.23 10.84 9.03
N ILE A 375 6.98 9.75 9.22
CA ILE A 375 8.43 9.82 9.44
C ILE A 375 9.13 10.47 8.23
N LEU A 376 8.79 10.07 7.01
CA LEU A 376 9.38 10.61 5.78
C LEU A 376 9.04 12.07 5.55
N ASP A 377 7.81 12.49 5.84
CA ASP A 377 7.40 13.89 5.74
C ASP A 377 8.19 14.75 6.74
N MET A 378 8.32 14.29 7.99
CA MET A 378 9.13 14.96 9.01
C MET A 378 10.61 15.07 8.61
N ILE A 379 11.19 14.02 8.00
CA ILE A 379 12.56 14.04 7.50
C ILE A 379 12.68 15.03 6.34
N SER A 380 11.76 14.97 5.38
CA SER A 380 11.76 15.82 4.18
C SER A 380 11.61 17.29 4.53
N ALA A 381 10.77 17.63 5.51
CA ALA A 381 10.61 18.98 6.02
C ALA A 381 11.91 19.53 6.63
N ARG A 382 12.57 18.76 7.50
CA ARG A 382 13.84 19.16 8.14
C ARG A 382 14.99 19.32 7.14
N VAL A 383 15.08 18.42 6.16
CA VAL A 383 16.09 18.50 5.10
C VAL A 383 15.87 19.76 4.27
N ARG A 384 14.62 20.07 3.92
CA ARG A 384 14.28 21.29 3.17
C ARG A 384 14.62 22.55 3.95
N GLU A 385 14.30 22.60 5.24
CA GLU A 385 14.61 23.75 6.10
C GLU A 385 16.11 24.04 6.11
N LYS A 386 16.94 23.02 6.33
CA LYS A 386 18.40 23.16 6.41
C LYS A 386 19.08 23.51 5.07
N ILE A 387 18.46 23.15 3.95
CA ILE A 387 19.02 23.40 2.61
C ILE A 387 18.64 24.80 2.09
N ILE A 388 17.49 25.33 2.52
CA ILE A 388 16.99 26.65 2.11
C ILE A 388 17.44 27.76 3.08
N SER A 389 17.66 27.44 4.36
CA SER A 389 18.30 28.34 5.34
C SER A 389 19.78 28.50 5.06
#